data_AF-J9G7H4-F1
#
_entry.id   AF-J9G7H4-F1
#
_cell.length_a   1.000
_cell.length_b   1.000
_cell.length_c   1.000
_cell.angle_alpha   90.00
_cell.angle_beta   90.00
_cell.angle_gamma   90.00
#
_symmetry.space_group_name_H-M   'P 1'
#
loop_
_entity.id
_entity.type
_entity.pdbx_description
1 polymer ?
#
loop_
_entity_poly.entity_id
_entity_poly.type
_entity_poly.pdbx_seq_one_letter_code
_entity_poly.pdbx_strand_id
1 'polypeptide(L)'
;MQTIDKHQGDRISAFQAYIDQKIYVEHLLHYKKLNGSDHLWIKNFLRDDQQSFCAYCMRMVSDGNVDHVIPQCVKEQSTFKQALNLGKGCYSPQFIGQHRFKVSPQRMFHPHTLAYGNMVYSCRPCNTHKDADIVVPNFFFSPSGLSYKADGSIVFPKDALSTGMRTFLQSEILCLYRALWYYAVHCKYSYGGLRQVAKLSERKQFFEALQKAMPNSLSTKLNRKLGSLISDSGWNHFLSYRWFERYYSQMKNQP
;
A
#
# COMPACT_ATOMS: atom_id res chain seq x y z
N MET A 1 -18.57 -3.39 0.20
CA MET A 1 -18.34 -4.18 -1.02
C MET A 1 -17.98 -3.17 -2.11
N GLN A 2 -16.69 -2.99 -2.44
CA GLN A 2 -16.31 -2.10 -3.54
C GLN A 2 -16.69 -2.79 -4.85
N THR A 3 -17.56 -2.16 -5.63
CA THR A 3 -17.71 -2.45 -7.05
C THR A 3 -16.32 -2.37 -7.68
N ILE A 4 -15.84 -3.48 -8.24
CA ILE A 4 -14.66 -3.48 -9.11
C ILE A 4 -14.96 -2.44 -10.17
N ASP A 5 -14.23 -1.33 -10.13
CA ASP A 5 -14.43 -0.22 -11.04
C ASP A 5 -14.17 -0.73 -12.46
N LYS A 6 -15.07 -0.50 -13.41
CA LYS A 6 -14.90 -0.97 -14.80
C LYS A 6 -13.56 -0.47 -15.38
N HIS A 7 -13.11 0.70 -14.92
CA HIS A 7 -11.81 1.28 -15.26
C HIS A 7 -10.60 0.46 -14.77
N GLN A 8 -10.76 -0.34 -13.71
CA GLN A 8 -9.68 -1.20 -13.21
C GLN A 8 -9.42 -2.38 -14.16
N GLY A 9 -10.45 -2.90 -14.82
CA GLY A 9 -10.32 -3.96 -15.83
C GLY A 9 -9.50 -3.50 -17.03
N ASP A 10 -9.83 -2.32 -17.57
CA ASP A 10 -9.13 -1.74 -18.74
C ASP A 10 -7.65 -1.48 -18.46
N ARG A 11 -7.32 -1.02 -17.24
CA ARG A 11 -5.93 -0.77 -16.82
C ARG A 11 -5.13 -2.06 -16.70
N ILE A 12 -5.69 -3.11 -16.10
CA ILE A 12 -5.02 -4.42 -16.00
C ILE A 12 -4.73 -4.96 -17.40
N SER A 13 -5.70 -4.86 -18.31
CA SER A 13 -5.51 -5.29 -19.71
C SER A 13 -4.43 -4.47 -20.43
N ALA A 14 -4.37 -3.16 -20.21
CA ALA A 14 -3.31 -2.31 -20.77
C ALA A 14 -1.92 -2.71 -20.24
N PHE A 15 -1.81 -3.02 -18.95
CA PHE A 15 -0.57 -3.51 -18.36
C PHE A 15 -0.14 -4.86 -18.95
N GLN A 16 -1.09 -5.79 -19.07
CA GLN A 16 -0.83 -7.11 -19.64
C GLN A 16 -0.39 -7.02 -21.10
N ALA A 17 -1.06 -6.20 -21.91
CA ALA A 17 -0.68 -5.98 -23.31
C ALA A 17 0.74 -5.41 -23.43
N TYR A 18 1.13 -4.46 -22.57
CA TYR A 18 2.49 -3.93 -22.53
C TYR A 18 3.51 -5.03 -22.20
N ILE A 19 3.26 -5.83 -21.17
CA ILE A 19 4.15 -6.91 -20.76
C ILE A 19 4.20 -8.04 -21.82
N ASP A 20 3.10 -8.33 -22.49
CA ASP A 20 3.04 -9.29 -23.60
C ASP A 20 3.99 -8.90 -24.73
N GLN A 21 4.04 -7.61 -25.08
CA GLN A 21 5.03 -7.11 -26.03
C GLN A 21 6.46 -7.43 -25.56
N LYS A 22 6.78 -7.18 -24.28
CA LYS A 22 8.12 -7.44 -23.72
C LYS A 22 8.48 -8.92 -23.70
N ILE A 23 7.52 -9.80 -23.42
CA ILE A 23 7.76 -11.24 -23.33
C ILE A 23 7.82 -11.88 -24.71
N TYR A 24 6.87 -11.59 -25.58
CA TYR A 24 6.69 -12.33 -26.83
C TYR A 24 7.50 -11.75 -27.98
N VAL A 25 7.76 -10.44 -27.97
CA VAL A 25 8.56 -9.77 -29.00
C VAL A 25 10.02 -9.65 -28.56
N GLU A 26 10.25 -9.21 -27.32
CA GLU A 26 11.61 -8.94 -26.83
C GLU A 26 12.21 -10.11 -26.03
N HIS A 27 11.47 -11.19 -25.80
CA HIS A 27 11.89 -12.36 -25.02
C HIS A 27 12.38 -12.02 -23.59
N LEU A 28 11.85 -10.94 -23.01
CA LEU A 28 12.21 -10.47 -21.67
C LEU A 28 11.31 -11.10 -20.61
N LEU A 29 11.88 -12.04 -19.88
CA LEU A 29 11.17 -12.85 -18.89
C LEU A 29 11.35 -12.39 -17.44
N HIS A 30 12.26 -11.42 -17.22
CA HIS A 30 12.66 -10.98 -15.90
C HIS A 30 12.64 -9.46 -15.78
N TYR A 31 12.04 -8.94 -14.71
CA TYR A 31 12.02 -7.51 -14.41
C TYR A 31 13.42 -6.87 -14.44
N LYS A 32 14.45 -7.55 -13.91
CA LYS A 32 15.84 -7.06 -13.92
C LYS A 32 16.45 -6.91 -15.32
N LYS A 33 15.87 -7.56 -16.35
CA LYS A 33 16.34 -7.48 -17.74
C LYS A 33 15.66 -6.38 -18.53
N LEU A 34 14.61 -5.75 -17.98
CA LEU A 34 13.99 -4.59 -18.58
C LEU A 34 14.95 -3.40 -18.59
N ASN A 35 14.82 -2.53 -19.59
CA ASN A 35 15.64 -1.33 -19.67
C ASN A 35 15.08 -0.21 -18.77
N GLY A 36 15.81 0.91 -18.68
CA GLY A 36 15.39 2.04 -17.83
C GLY A 36 14.03 2.65 -18.20
N SER A 37 13.67 2.67 -19.49
CA SER A 37 12.38 3.19 -19.95
C SER A 37 11.22 2.29 -19.55
N ASP A 38 11.42 0.96 -19.57
CA ASP A 38 10.43 -0.03 -19.13
C ASP A 38 10.21 0.05 -17.61
N HIS A 39 11.28 0.17 -16.82
CA HIS A 39 11.17 0.36 -15.38
C HIS A 39 10.42 1.64 -15.04
N LEU A 40 10.70 2.72 -15.77
CA LEU A 40 10.01 3.99 -15.58
C LEU A 40 8.54 3.90 -15.96
N TRP A 41 8.22 3.21 -17.07
CA TRP A 41 6.84 2.98 -17.49
C TRP A 41 6.06 2.20 -16.44
N ILE A 42 6.59 1.07 -15.96
CA ILE A 42 5.93 0.26 -14.92
C ILE A 42 5.75 1.05 -13.64
N LYS A 43 6.78 1.80 -13.20
CA LYS A 43 6.72 2.64 -12.00
C LYS A 43 5.63 3.70 -12.14
N ASN A 44 5.55 4.40 -13.27
CA ASN A 44 4.53 5.42 -13.51
C ASN A 44 3.13 4.80 -13.59
N PHE A 45 2.98 3.65 -14.25
CA PHE A 45 1.72 2.92 -14.31
C PHE A 45 1.21 2.61 -12.90
N LEU A 46 2.04 1.97 -12.05
CA LEU A 46 1.67 1.59 -10.69
C LEU A 46 1.44 2.80 -9.79
N ARG A 47 2.23 3.88 -9.97
CA ARG A 47 2.00 5.15 -9.28
C ARG A 47 0.62 5.69 -9.60
N ASP A 48 0.23 5.71 -10.87
CA ASP A 48 -1.05 6.26 -11.29
C ASP A 48 -2.22 5.33 -10.91
N ASP A 49 -2.00 4.01 -10.88
CA ASP A 49 -3.00 3.04 -10.44
C ASP A 49 -3.28 3.14 -8.94
N GLN A 50 -2.22 3.21 -8.14
CA GLN A 50 -2.32 3.37 -6.69
C GLN A 50 -2.50 4.82 -6.23
N GLN A 51 -2.73 5.76 -7.16
CA GLN A 51 -2.88 7.19 -6.87
C GLN A 51 -1.74 7.75 -6.01
N SER A 52 -0.52 7.29 -6.27
CA SER A 52 0.73 7.62 -5.57
C SER A 52 0.79 7.20 -4.10
N PHE A 53 -0.12 6.35 -3.63
CA PHE A 53 -0.04 5.79 -2.27
C PHE A 53 0.89 4.59 -2.21
N CYS A 54 1.71 4.54 -1.17
CA CYS A 54 2.47 3.34 -0.80
C CYS A 54 1.51 2.21 -0.45
N ALA A 55 1.66 1.05 -1.10
CA ALA A 55 0.82 -0.14 -0.91
C ALA A 55 0.77 -0.70 0.52
N TYR A 56 1.69 -0.27 1.39
CA TYR A 56 1.80 -0.80 2.75
C TYR A 56 1.35 0.20 3.82
N CYS A 57 1.96 1.38 3.85
CA CYS A 57 1.66 2.39 4.88
C CYS A 57 0.58 3.39 4.48
N MET A 58 0.08 3.34 3.24
CA MET A 58 -0.91 4.28 2.68
C MET A 58 -0.46 5.74 2.68
N ARG A 59 0.86 5.98 2.81
CA ARG A 59 1.45 7.30 2.65
C ARG A 59 1.55 7.66 1.17
N MET A 60 1.10 8.84 0.80
CA MET A 60 1.36 9.42 -0.51
C MET A 60 2.86 9.67 -0.68
N VAL A 61 3.43 9.21 -1.79
CA VAL A 61 4.85 9.39 -2.11
C VAL A 61 5.03 9.83 -3.56
N SER A 62 5.75 10.94 -3.73
CA SER A 62 6.17 11.45 -5.04
C SER A 62 7.20 10.55 -5.70
N ASP A 63 8.10 9.97 -4.89
CA ASP A 63 9.16 9.08 -5.36
C ASP A 63 9.13 7.73 -4.61
N GLY A 64 8.30 6.82 -5.11
CA GLY A 64 8.23 5.43 -4.69
C GLY A 64 8.97 4.50 -5.65
N ASN A 65 9.08 3.24 -5.27
CA ASN A 65 9.71 2.19 -6.07
C ASN A 65 8.71 1.09 -6.38
N VAL A 66 8.96 0.39 -7.48
CA VAL A 66 8.33 -0.89 -7.75
C VAL A 66 8.88 -1.90 -6.76
N ASP A 67 7.99 -2.58 -6.05
CA ASP A 67 8.31 -3.66 -5.16
C ASP A 67 7.54 -4.91 -5.59
N HIS A 68 8.13 -6.08 -5.34
CA HIS A 68 7.56 -7.36 -5.70
C HIS A 68 6.96 -8.03 -4.47
N VAL A 69 5.65 -8.28 -4.48
CA VAL A 69 4.89 -8.95 -3.40
C VAL A 69 5.54 -10.27 -3.01
N ILE A 70 5.85 -11.07 -4.02
CA ILE A 70 6.69 -12.26 -3.99
C ILE A 70 8.07 -11.86 -4.54
N PRO A 71 9.12 -11.85 -3.71
CA PRO A 71 10.45 -11.42 -4.11
C PRO A 71 11.00 -12.21 -5.28
N GLN A 72 11.76 -11.54 -6.14
CA GLN A 72 12.35 -12.14 -7.35
C GLN A 72 13.39 -13.24 -7.05
N CYS A 73 13.90 -13.31 -5.81
CA CYS A 73 14.84 -14.35 -5.38
C CYS A 73 14.15 -15.69 -5.09
N VAL A 74 12.82 -15.71 -4.96
CA VAL A 74 12.05 -16.93 -4.76
C VAL A 74 12.06 -17.74 -6.06
N LYS A 75 12.61 -18.96 -6.01
CA LYS A 75 12.72 -19.87 -7.16
C LYS A 75 11.89 -21.14 -7.01
N GLU A 76 11.49 -21.49 -5.79
CA GLU A 76 10.84 -22.76 -5.48
C GLU A 76 9.31 -22.66 -5.57
N GLN A 77 8.70 -23.61 -6.30
CA GLN A 77 7.25 -23.65 -6.51
C GLN A 77 6.46 -23.83 -5.19
N SER A 78 7.02 -24.52 -4.21
CA SER A 78 6.46 -24.69 -2.86
C SER A 78 6.27 -23.33 -2.17
N THR A 79 7.30 -22.48 -2.19
CA THR A 79 7.29 -21.12 -1.62
C THR A 79 6.30 -20.21 -2.36
N PHE A 80 6.23 -20.33 -3.69
CA PHE A 80 5.19 -19.66 -4.49
C PHE A 80 3.78 -20.10 -4.09
N LYS A 81 3.54 -21.41 -3.96
CA LYS A 81 2.23 -21.95 -3.54
C LYS A 81 1.86 -21.52 -2.12
N GLN A 82 2.84 -21.38 -1.23
CA GLN A 82 2.62 -20.83 0.10
C GLN A 82 2.18 -19.36 0.03
N ALA A 83 2.83 -18.55 -0.80
CA ALA A 83 2.44 -17.15 -1.05
C ALA A 83 1.04 -17.02 -1.67
N LEU A 84 0.69 -17.92 -2.60
CA LEU A 84 -0.65 -18.02 -3.19
C LEU A 84 -1.73 -18.34 -2.16
N ASN A 85 -1.43 -19.26 -1.23
CA ASN A 85 -2.34 -19.65 -0.17
C ASN A 85 -2.55 -18.54 0.88
N LEU A 86 -1.69 -17.52 0.95
CA LEU A 86 -1.91 -16.31 1.76
C LEU A 86 -2.93 -15.36 1.11
N GLY A 87 -3.25 -15.55 -0.16
CA GLY A 87 -4.24 -14.78 -0.91
C GLY A 87 -5.31 -15.69 -1.52
N LYS A 88 -6.04 -16.47 -0.69
CA LYS A 88 -7.11 -17.43 -1.10
C LYS A 88 -8.26 -16.85 -1.95
N GLY A 89 -8.16 -15.63 -2.48
CA GLY A 89 -9.04 -15.09 -3.51
C GLY A 89 -8.34 -14.22 -4.57
N CYS A 90 -7.01 -14.17 -4.58
CA CYS A 90 -6.22 -13.13 -5.24
C CYS A 90 -5.41 -13.63 -6.42
N TYR A 91 -5.20 -14.94 -6.46
CA TYR A 91 -4.42 -15.60 -7.48
C TYR A 91 -5.12 -16.91 -7.80
N SER A 92 -5.65 -17.06 -9.01
CA SER A 92 -5.95 -18.41 -9.46
C SER A 92 -4.63 -19.20 -9.42
N PRO A 93 -4.58 -20.41 -8.83
CA PRO A 93 -3.44 -21.31 -8.90
C PRO A 93 -2.92 -21.54 -10.34
N GLN A 94 -3.72 -21.14 -11.33
CA GLN A 94 -3.40 -21.13 -12.75
C GLN A 94 -2.33 -20.06 -13.12
N PHE A 95 -2.17 -18.95 -12.40
CA PHE A 95 -1.30 -17.83 -12.81
C PHE A 95 0.16 -17.92 -12.34
N ILE A 96 0.52 -18.93 -11.54
CA ILE A 96 1.90 -19.10 -11.04
C ILE A 96 2.49 -20.41 -11.55
N GLY A 97 2.92 -20.31 -12.79
CA GLY A 97 3.73 -21.24 -13.54
C GLY A 97 3.86 -20.57 -14.90
N GLN A 98 5.04 -20.23 -15.41
CA GLN A 98 6.02 -21.21 -15.83
C GLN A 98 7.33 -20.47 -16.10
N HIS A 99 8.38 -20.76 -15.33
CA HIS A 99 9.66 -20.99 -15.96
C HIS A 99 10.16 -22.35 -15.53
N ARG A 100 10.15 -23.25 -16.53
CA ARG A 100 10.66 -24.63 -16.56
C ARG A 100 9.76 -25.76 -16.07
N PHE A 101 8.51 -25.83 -16.53
CA PHE A 101 7.85 -27.13 -16.72
C PHE A 101 7.04 -27.07 -18.01
N LYS A 102 7.30 -27.98 -18.96
CA LYS A 102 6.57 -28.10 -20.23
C LYS A 102 5.08 -28.31 -19.93
N VAL A 103 4.22 -27.31 -20.18
CA VAL A 103 2.77 -27.51 -20.14
C VAL A 103 2.10 -26.65 -21.23
N SER A 104 1.47 -27.36 -22.18
CA SER A 104 0.33 -27.04 -23.07
C SER A 104 0.08 -25.60 -23.59
N PRO A 105 -0.33 -25.39 -24.87
CA PRO A 105 -0.21 -24.12 -25.59
C PRO A 105 -1.33 -23.08 -25.38
N GLN A 106 -2.26 -23.23 -24.42
CA GLN A 106 -3.56 -22.53 -24.54
C GLN A 106 -3.92 -21.43 -23.53
N ARG A 107 -3.08 -21.04 -22.57
CA ARG A 107 -3.20 -19.74 -21.88
C ARG A 107 -1.81 -19.21 -21.52
N MET A 108 -1.46 -18.06 -22.07
CA MET A 108 -0.17 -17.40 -21.89
C MET A 108 -0.09 -16.80 -20.48
N PHE A 109 0.84 -17.29 -19.66
CA PHE A 109 1.06 -16.85 -18.27
C PHE A 109 2.26 -15.91 -18.19
N HIS A 110 2.08 -14.74 -17.55
CA HIS A 110 3.19 -13.81 -17.30
C HIS A 110 4.16 -14.39 -16.25
N PRO A 111 5.50 -14.26 -16.45
CA PRO A 111 6.49 -14.56 -15.43
C PRO A 111 6.20 -13.82 -14.13
N HIS A 112 6.35 -14.47 -12.98
CA HIS A 112 6.01 -13.87 -11.69
C HIS A 112 6.71 -12.52 -11.43
N THR A 113 7.91 -12.31 -11.99
CA THR A 113 8.63 -11.03 -11.86
C THR A 113 8.00 -9.87 -12.65
N LEU A 114 7.15 -10.17 -13.63
CA LEU A 114 6.48 -9.21 -14.52
C LEU A 114 4.95 -9.26 -14.39
N ALA A 115 4.41 -10.18 -13.59
CA ALA A 115 2.99 -10.31 -13.38
C ALA A 115 2.44 -9.09 -12.62
N TYR A 116 1.39 -8.48 -13.17
CA TYR A 116 0.73 -7.31 -12.59
C TYR A 116 0.42 -7.49 -11.09
N GLY A 117 -0.22 -8.60 -10.74
CA GLY A 117 -0.59 -8.90 -9.34
C GLY A 117 0.59 -9.08 -8.38
N ASN A 118 1.82 -9.19 -8.89
CA ASN A 118 3.02 -9.33 -8.08
C ASN A 118 3.82 -8.03 -7.94
N MET A 119 3.38 -6.91 -8.52
CA MET A 119 4.12 -5.64 -8.47
C MET A 119 3.28 -4.53 -7.85
N VAL A 120 3.90 -3.74 -6.97
CA VAL A 120 3.26 -2.62 -6.29
C VAL A 120 4.16 -1.41 -6.19
N TYR A 121 3.55 -0.24 -6.14
CA TYR A 121 4.21 1.02 -5.82
C TYR A 121 4.33 1.18 -4.31
N SER A 122 5.56 1.35 -3.80
CA SER A 122 5.84 1.41 -2.37
C SER A 122 6.83 2.52 -2.03
N CYS A 123 6.78 3.02 -0.79
CA CYS A 123 7.78 3.97 -0.32
C CYS A 123 9.06 3.23 0.08
N ARG A 124 10.20 3.90 -0.05
CA ARG A 124 11.52 3.35 0.31
C ARG A 124 11.56 2.74 1.72
N PRO A 125 11.08 3.40 2.80
CA PRO A 125 11.07 2.79 4.12
C PRO A 125 10.33 1.45 4.18
N CYS A 126 9.15 1.35 3.57
CA CYS A 126 8.38 0.10 3.57
C CYS A 126 9.10 -1.00 2.77
N ASN A 127 9.65 -0.65 1.61
CA ASN A 127 10.40 -1.59 0.78
C ASN A 127 11.62 -2.15 1.53
N THR A 128 12.38 -1.27 2.23
CA THR A 128 13.52 -1.69 3.06
C THR A 128 13.14 -2.62 4.22
N HIS A 129 12.00 -2.40 4.88
CA HIS A 129 11.58 -3.28 5.99
C HIS A 129 10.95 -4.59 5.52
N LYS A 130 10.48 -4.64 4.28
CA LYS A 130 9.95 -5.86 3.66
C LYS A 130 11.09 -6.77 3.16
N ASP A 131 12.08 -6.20 2.48
CA ASP A 131 13.21 -6.93 1.89
C ASP A 131 12.77 -8.20 1.11
N ALA A 132 13.39 -9.36 1.40
CA ALA A 132 13.12 -10.66 0.80
C ALA A 132 11.92 -11.40 1.41
N ASP A 133 11.08 -10.72 2.21
CA ASP A 133 9.85 -11.30 2.72
C ASP A 133 8.73 -11.27 1.67
N ILE A 134 7.94 -12.34 1.68
CA ILE A 134 6.66 -12.39 0.95
C ILE A 134 5.63 -11.63 1.78
N VAL A 135 5.10 -10.56 1.21
CA VAL A 135 4.19 -9.67 1.94
C VAL A 135 3.01 -9.37 1.03
N VAL A 136 1.81 -9.81 1.40
CA VAL A 136 0.60 -9.53 0.62
C VAL A 136 0.20 -8.06 0.85
N PRO A 137 0.30 -7.18 -0.16
CA PRO A 137 -0.04 -5.78 -0.02
C PRO A 137 -1.55 -5.67 0.16
N ASN A 138 -1.95 -5.09 1.28
CA ASN A 138 -3.34 -5.09 1.73
C ASN A 138 -4.27 -4.21 0.87
N PHE A 139 -3.73 -3.37 -0.01
CA PHE A 139 -4.50 -2.45 -0.87
C PHE A 139 -5.28 -3.17 -1.99
N PHE A 140 -4.75 -4.26 -2.53
CA PHE A 140 -5.29 -4.84 -3.77
C PHE A 140 -6.44 -5.82 -3.58
N PHE A 141 -6.62 -6.31 -2.35
CA PHE A 141 -7.36 -7.56 -2.17
C PHE A 141 -8.51 -7.49 -1.20
N SER A 142 -8.81 -6.31 -0.66
CA SER A 142 -9.85 -6.14 0.35
C SER A 142 -9.85 -7.32 1.34
N PRO A 143 -8.68 -7.76 1.85
CA PRO A 143 -8.62 -9.05 2.51
C PRO A 143 -9.51 -8.95 3.75
N SER A 144 -10.51 -9.83 3.79
CA SER A 144 -11.34 -10.05 4.96
C SER A 144 -10.44 -10.13 6.19
N GLY A 145 -10.47 -9.11 7.04
CA GLY A 145 -9.73 -9.09 8.30
C GLY A 145 -8.63 -8.03 8.47
N LEU A 146 -8.31 -7.19 7.46
CA LEU A 146 -7.53 -5.98 7.75
C LEU A 146 -8.44 -4.83 8.18
N SER A 147 -8.17 -4.28 9.37
CA SER A 147 -8.86 -3.08 9.85
C SER A 147 -7.93 -2.15 10.61
N TYR A 148 -8.25 -0.86 10.59
CA TYR A 148 -7.53 0.16 11.33
C TYR A 148 -8.39 0.63 12.50
N LYS A 149 -7.85 0.53 13.72
CA LYS A 149 -8.55 0.92 14.95
C LYS A 149 -8.43 2.42 15.22
N ALA A 150 -9.23 2.90 16.18
CA ALA A 150 -9.22 4.29 16.64
C ALA A 150 -7.90 4.73 17.27
N ASP A 151 -7.18 3.80 17.90
CA ASP A 151 -5.83 4.01 18.46
C ASP A 151 -4.73 4.01 17.39
N GLY A 152 -5.11 3.86 16.12
CA GLY A 152 -4.22 3.79 14.98
C GLY A 152 -3.51 2.45 14.83
N SER A 153 -3.79 1.45 15.67
CA SER A 153 -3.26 0.10 15.46
C SER A 153 -3.93 -0.58 14.27
N ILE A 154 -3.21 -1.53 13.67
CA ILE A 154 -3.70 -2.35 12.56
C ILE A 154 -4.07 -3.73 13.07
N VAL A 155 -5.27 -4.22 12.75
CA VAL A 155 -5.59 -5.64 12.85
C VAL A 155 -5.17 -6.28 11.53
N PHE A 156 -4.29 -7.26 11.61
CA PHE A 156 -3.84 -8.00 10.45
C PHE A 156 -4.48 -9.39 10.45
N PRO A 157 -4.87 -9.92 9.29
CA PRO A 157 -5.08 -11.36 9.14
C PRO A 157 -3.84 -12.14 9.57
N LYS A 158 -4.04 -13.38 10.03
CA LYS A 158 -2.92 -14.30 10.31
C LYS A 158 -2.06 -14.42 9.03
N ASP A 159 -0.75 -14.32 9.18
CA ASP A 159 0.24 -14.48 8.09
C ASP A 159 0.24 -13.44 6.95
N ALA A 160 -0.56 -12.36 7.02
CA ALA A 160 -0.62 -11.32 5.97
C ALA A 160 0.71 -10.58 5.70
N LEU A 161 1.48 -10.29 6.76
CA LEU A 161 2.77 -9.59 6.70
C LEU A 161 3.79 -10.30 7.60
N SER A 162 5.08 -10.13 7.30
CA SER A 162 6.18 -10.59 8.16
C SER A 162 6.22 -9.85 9.50
N THR A 163 6.86 -10.45 10.52
CA THR A 163 6.99 -9.85 11.85
C THR A 163 7.68 -8.49 11.81
N GLY A 164 8.74 -8.35 11.01
CA GLY A 164 9.45 -7.08 10.84
C GLY A 164 8.55 -5.99 10.27
N MET A 165 7.81 -6.32 9.20
CA MET A 165 6.89 -5.38 8.57
C MET A 165 5.70 -5.02 9.48
N ARG A 166 5.14 -5.99 10.23
CA ARG A 166 4.09 -5.73 11.24
C ARG A 166 4.59 -4.76 12.30
N THR A 167 5.77 -5.00 12.87
CA THR A 167 6.37 -4.14 13.89
C THR A 167 6.61 -2.74 13.35
N PHE A 168 7.16 -2.61 12.14
CA PHE A 168 7.35 -1.31 11.50
C PHE A 168 6.02 -0.56 11.32
N LEU A 169 5.02 -1.21 10.73
CA LEU A 169 3.71 -0.59 10.51
C LEU A 169 2.98 -0.26 11.81
N GLN A 170 3.26 -0.97 12.90
CA GLN A 170 2.77 -0.72 14.27
C GLN A 170 3.66 0.22 15.09
N SER A 171 4.67 0.83 14.47
CA SER A 171 5.52 1.81 15.15
C SER A 171 4.68 2.98 15.68
N GLU A 172 5.12 3.56 16.81
CA GLU A 172 4.38 4.61 17.53
C GLU A 172 3.95 5.75 16.60
N ILE A 173 4.85 6.20 15.72
CA ILE A 173 4.59 7.33 14.82
C ILE A 173 3.55 7.01 13.75
N LEU A 174 3.57 5.81 13.18
CA LEU A 174 2.60 5.40 12.17
C LEU A 174 1.22 5.17 12.79
N CYS A 175 1.17 4.58 14.00
CA CYS A 175 -0.06 4.51 14.78
C CYS A 175 -0.60 5.91 15.08
N LEU A 176 0.27 6.84 15.49
CA LEU A 176 -0.15 8.21 15.77
C LEU A 176 -0.75 8.88 14.53
N TYR A 177 -0.14 8.78 13.34
CA TYR A 177 -0.73 9.36 12.13
C TYR A 177 -2.12 8.81 11.80
N ARG A 178 -2.31 7.50 11.96
CA ARG A 178 -3.62 6.86 11.72
C ARG A 178 -4.66 7.30 12.74
N ALA A 179 -4.29 7.34 14.02
CA ALA A 179 -5.16 7.86 15.08
C ALA A 179 -5.53 9.33 14.82
N LEU A 180 -4.57 10.18 14.44
CA LEU A 180 -4.83 11.58 14.12
C LEU A 180 -5.87 11.72 13.01
N TRP A 181 -5.78 10.92 11.95
CA TRP A 181 -6.79 10.91 10.88
C TRP A 181 -8.15 10.37 11.36
N TYR A 182 -8.20 9.35 12.21
CA TYR A 182 -9.44 8.88 12.82
C TYR A 182 -10.15 10.02 13.54
N TYR A 183 -9.46 10.70 14.46
CA TYR A 183 -10.05 11.78 15.25
C TYR A 183 -10.35 13.02 14.41
N ALA A 184 -9.53 13.33 13.40
CA ALA A 184 -9.80 14.41 12.46
C ALA A 184 -11.16 14.20 11.77
N VAL A 185 -11.42 13.00 11.24
CA VAL A 185 -12.71 12.65 10.61
C VAL A 185 -13.87 12.73 11.61
N HIS A 186 -13.67 12.27 12.85
CA HIS A 186 -14.71 12.32 13.88
C HIS A 186 -15.05 13.75 14.29
N CYS A 187 -14.05 14.63 14.35
CA CYS A 187 -14.17 16.07 14.57
C CYS A 187 -14.56 16.86 13.29
N LYS A 188 -14.97 16.18 12.22
CA LYS A 188 -15.46 16.79 10.96
C LYS A 188 -14.41 17.60 10.18
N TYR A 189 -13.12 17.35 10.41
CA TYR A 189 -12.07 17.86 9.55
C TYR A 189 -11.97 17.04 8.27
N SER A 190 -11.67 17.71 7.16
CA SER A 190 -11.40 17.10 5.86
C SER A 190 -10.00 17.44 5.37
N TYR A 191 -9.43 16.58 4.52
CA TYR A 191 -8.15 16.87 3.86
C TYR A 191 -8.20 18.19 3.09
N GLY A 192 -9.32 18.46 2.42
CA GLY A 192 -9.54 19.69 1.65
C GLY A 192 -9.46 20.96 2.49
N GLY A 193 -9.91 20.92 3.75
CA GLY A 193 -9.77 22.02 4.71
C GLY A 193 -8.36 22.08 5.31
N LEU A 194 -7.84 20.93 5.77
CA LEU A 194 -6.54 20.87 6.44
C LEU A 194 -5.37 21.27 5.53
N ARG A 195 -5.43 20.98 4.22
CA ARG A 195 -4.39 21.40 3.28
C ARG A 195 -4.29 22.93 3.13
N GLN A 196 -5.32 23.68 3.49
CA GLN A 196 -5.32 25.15 3.43
C GLN A 196 -4.74 25.80 4.68
N VAL A 197 -4.43 25.00 5.72
CA VAL A 197 -3.89 25.49 6.98
C VAL A 197 -2.40 25.82 6.82
N ALA A 198 -2.12 27.09 6.58
CA ALA A 198 -0.77 27.59 6.37
C ALA A 198 -0.08 28.00 7.68
N LYS A 199 -0.83 28.54 8.66
CA LYS A 199 -0.23 29.15 9.85
C LYS A 199 0.03 28.12 10.94
N LEU A 200 1.18 28.25 11.61
CA LEU A 200 1.56 27.39 12.73
C LEU A 200 0.56 27.45 13.90
N SER A 201 -0.02 28.61 14.18
CA SER A 201 -1.05 28.78 15.21
C SER A 201 -2.32 27.97 14.90
N GLU A 202 -2.76 27.96 13.65
CA GLU A 202 -3.94 27.19 13.20
C GLU A 202 -3.66 25.67 13.29
N ARG A 203 -2.44 25.23 12.94
CA ARG A 203 -2.02 23.83 13.11
C ARG A 203 -2.01 23.42 14.59
N LYS A 204 -1.55 24.29 15.49
CA LYS A 204 -1.61 24.06 16.95
C LYS A 204 -3.05 23.91 17.42
N GLN A 205 -3.93 24.84 17.05
CA GLN A 205 -5.35 24.80 17.39
C GLN A 205 -6.03 23.51 16.89
N PHE A 206 -5.70 23.06 15.68
CA PHE A 206 -6.17 21.78 15.15
C PHE A 206 -5.76 20.62 16.06
N PHE A 207 -4.49 20.48 16.42
CA PHE A 207 -4.04 19.38 17.27
C PHE A 207 -4.58 19.49 18.71
N GLU A 208 -4.72 20.69 19.27
CA GLU A 208 -5.37 20.91 20.57
C GLU A 208 -6.84 20.47 20.56
N ALA A 209 -7.56 20.74 19.46
CA ALA A 209 -8.93 20.25 19.29
C ALA A 209 -8.97 18.72 19.25
N LEU A 210 -8.03 18.08 18.54
CA LEU A 210 -7.93 16.62 18.52
C LEU A 210 -7.58 16.04 19.90
N GLN A 211 -6.66 16.66 20.65
CA GLN A 211 -6.28 16.21 21.99
C GLN A 211 -7.48 16.09 22.93
N LYS A 212 -8.43 17.04 22.86
CA LYS A 212 -9.65 17.03 23.67
C LYS A 212 -10.59 15.87 23.31
N ALA A 213 -10.54 15.38 22.08
CA ALA A 213 -11.36 14.27 21.61
C ALA A 213 -10.70 12.89 21.82
N MET A 214 -9.40 12.85 22.14
CA MET A 214 -8.60 11.63 22.26
C MET A 214 -8.54 11.11 23.70
N PRO A 215 -8.43 9.77 23.90
CA PRO A 215 -8.02 9.19 25.16
C PRO A 215 -6.68 9.74 25.65
N ASN A 216 -6.51 9.85 26.98
CA ASN A 216 -5.30 10.39 27.61
C ASN A 216 -4.00 9.75 27.10
N SER A 217 -4.01 8.43 26.86
CA SER A 217 -2.83 7.71 26.36
C SER A 217 -2.35 8.19 24.99
N LEU A 218 -3.27 8.52 24.07
CA LEU A 218 -2.95 9.09 22.76
C LEU A 218 -2.61 10.58 22.87
N SER A 219 -3.32 11.32 23.71
CA SER A 219 -3.03 12.74 23.96
C SER A 219 -1.60 12.95 24.46
N THR A 220 -1.13 12.10 25.39
CA THR A 220 0.27 12.10 25.85
C THR A 220 1.26 11.83 24.71
N LYS A 221 0.99 10.86 23.83
CA LYS A 221 1.85 10.57 22.67
C LYS A 221 1.90 11.75 21.69
N LEU A 222 0.75 12.36 21.41
CA LEU A 222 0.66 13.55 20.57
C LEU A 222 1.46 14.71 21.15
N ASN A 223 1.33 15.00 22.46
CA ASN A 223 2.09 16.06 23.12
C ASN A 223 3.62 15.90 22.97
N ARG A 224 4.14 14.68 23.11
CA ARG A 224 5.57 14.39 22.90
C ARG A 224 6.05 14.65 21.46
N LYS A 225 5.14 14.63 20.48
CA LYS A 225 5.46 14.81 19.05
C LYS A 225 4.96 16.13 18.47
N LEU A 226 4.22 16.93 19.24
CA LEU A 226 3.50 18.11 18.74
C LEU A 226 4.43 19.09 18.02
N GLY A 227 5.58 19.41 18.62
CA GLY A 227 6.56 20.33 18.02
C GLY A 227 7.02 19.88 16.62
N SER A 228 7.24 18.58 16.42
CA SER A 228 7.60 18.03 15.11
C SER A 228 6.42 18.06 14.13
N LEU A 229 5.19 17.78 14.60
CA LEU A 229 3.99 17.67 13.76
C LEU A 229 3.49 19.02 13.23
N ILE A 230 3.67 20.11 13.99
CA ILE A 230 3.24 21.46 13.56
C ILE A 230 4.22 22.15 12.61
N SER A 231 5.46 21.66 12.53
CA SER A 231 6.43 22.12 11.53
C SER A 231 5.91 21.88 10.11
N ASP A 232 6.39 22.63 9.11
CA ASP A 232 5.95 22.43 7.72
C ASP A 232 6.21 21.00 7.22
N SER A 233 7.38 20.46 7.54
CA SER A 233 7.73 19.08 7.19
C SER A 233 6.78 18.08 7.87
N GLY A 234 6.56 18.22 9.18
CA GLY A 234 5.67 17.33 9.93
C GLY A 234 4.21 17.43 9.49
N TRP A 235 3.73 18.64 9.20
CA TRP A 235 2.37 18.88 8.71
C TRP A 235 2.14 18.23 7.35
N ASN A 236 3.04 18.48 6.41
CA ASN A 236 3.00 17.86 5.09
C ASN A 236 3.12 16.33 5.18
N HIS A 237 3.95 15.83 6.10
CA HIS A 237 4.05 14.40 6.35
C HIS A 237 2.75 13.80 6.89
N PHE A 238 2.09 14.45 7.85
CA PHE A 238 0.77 14.05 8.34
C PHE A 238 -0.27 14.05 7.21
N LEU A 239 -0.32 15.12 6.41
CA LEU A 239 -1.23 15.25 5.28
C LEU A 239 -1.02 14.19 4.20
N SER A 240 0.21 13.68 4.04
CA SER A 240 0.50 12.61 3.09
C SER A 240 -0.23 11.29 3.40
N TYR A 241 -0.75 11.13 4.62
CA TYR A 241 -1.59 9.98 5.01
C TYR A 241 -3.09 10.19 4.76
N ARG A 242 -3.48 11.15 3.91
CA ARG A 242 -4.89 11.47 3.59
C ARG A 242 -5.77 10.29 3.15
N TRP A 243 -5.18 9.18 2.72
CA TRP A 243 -5.93 7.95 2.42
C TRP A 243 -6.87 7.55 3.58
N PHE A 244 -6.43 7.75 4.83
CA PHE A 244 -7.21 7.40 6.01
C PHE A 244 -8.49 8.24 6.21
N GLU A 245 -8.59 9.43 5.60
CA GLU A 245 -9.82 10.22 5.62
C GLU A 245 -10.98 9.42 5.03
N ARG A 246 -10.79 8.89 3.82
CA ARG A 246 -11.81 8.10 3.11
C ARG A 246 -12.13 6.82 3.86
N TYR A 247 -11.10 6.13 4.37
CA TYR A 247 -11.27 4.90 5.14
C TYR A 247 -12.18 5.11 6.35
N TYR A 248 -11.84 6.07 7.23
CA TYR A 248 -12.61 6.29 8.46
C TYR A 248 -13.98 6.92 8.21
N SER A 249 -14.13 7.72 7.15
CA SER A 249 -15.42 8.27 6.75
C SER A 249 -16.41 7.17 6.34
N GLN A 250 -15.93 6.11 5.70
CA GLN A 250 -16.75 4.95 5.32
C GLN A 250 -17.14 4.09 6.54
N MET A 251 -16.22 3.91 7.49
CA MET A 251 -16.48 3.14 8.71
C MET A 251 -17.53 3.81 9.62
N LYS A 252 -17.60 5.15 9.65
CA LYS A 252 -18.61 5.89 10.43
C LYS A 252 -20.06 5.61 9.98
N ASN A 253 -20.24 5.19 8.73
CA ASN A 253 -21.55 4.94 8.13
C ASN A 253 -21.91 3.44 8.14
N GLN A 254 -21.12 2.59 8.80
CA GLN A 254 -21.46 1.19 9.03
C GLN A 254 -22.22 1.09 10.36
N PRO A 255 -23.43 0.50 10.37
CA PRO A 255 -24.26 0.38 11.56
C PRO A 255 -23.62 -0.50 12.65
#